data_AF-A0A7Y5XWT0-F1
#
_entry.id   AF-A0A7Y5XWT0-F1
#
_cell.length_a   1.000
_cell.length_b   1.000
_cell.length_c   1.000
_cell.angle_alpha   90.00
_cell.angle_beta   90.00
_cell.angle_gamma   90.00
#
_symmetry.space_group_name_H-M   'P 1'
#
loop_
_entity.id
_entity.type
_entity.pdbx_description
1 polymer ?
#
loop_
_entity_poly.entity_id
_entity_poly.type
_entity_poly.pdbx_seq_one_letter_code
_entity_poly.pdbx_strand_id
1 'polypeptide(L)' 'MDSELTRRYRNVRAAMADADLDALIVSGSEYSGFEGSVTYLSGFQIVHRYAYVVVPADGEPQ' A
#
# COMPACT_ATOMS: atom_id res chain seq x y z
N MET A 1 6.82 -10.05 9.94
CA MET A 1 6.48 -8.88 9.10
C MET A 1 7.70 -7.99 9.05
N ASP A 2 8.08 -7.53 7.86
CA ASP A 2 9.26 -6.67 7.68
C ASP A 2 9.06 -5.33 8.43
N SER A 3 10.07 -4.93 9.21
CA SER A 3 10.07 -3.69 9.99
C SER A 3 9.81 -2.44 9.13
N GLU A 4 10.24 -2.46 7.88
CA GLU A 4 10.05 -1.35 6.96
C GLU A 4 8.59 -1.26 6.50
N LEU A 5 7.95 -2.38 6.16
CA LEU A 5 6.53 -2.44 5.82
C LEU A 5 5.65 -1.93 6.97
N THR A 6 5.96 -2.32 8.21
CA THR A 6 5.25 -1.80 9.40
C THR A 6 5.38 -0.28 9.53
N ARG A 7 6.57 0.29 9.25
CA ARG A 7 6.80 1.74 9.27
C ARG A 7 5.97 2.44 8.19
N ARG A 8 5.92 1.88 6.98
CA ARG A 8 5.13 2.43 5.86
C ARG A 8 3.64 2.44 6.17
N TYR A 9 3.10 1.35 6.73
CA TYR A 9 1.71 1.29 7.14
C TYR A 9 1.36 2.32 8.20
N ARG A 10 2.23 2.53 9.19
CA ARG A 10 2.01 3.56 10.21
C ARG A 10 1.91 4.95 9.60
N ASN A 11 2.79 5.29 8.67
CA ASN A 11 2.78 6.59 8.00
C ASN A 11 1.51 6.80 7.17
N VAL A 12 1.09 5.77 6.43
CA VAL A 12 -0.11 5.84 5.59
C VAL A 12 -1.37 5.96 6.45
N ARG A 13 -1.45 5.20 7.55
CA ARG A 13 -2.58 5.29 8.49
C ARG A 13 -2.67 6.66 9.18
N ALA A 14 -1.52 7.27 9.51
CA ALA A 14 -1.51 8.63 10.04
C ALA A 14 -2.09 9.62 9.03
N ALA A 15 -1.68 9.54 7.76
CA ALA A 15 -2.23 10.38 6.70
C ALA A 15 -3.72 10.11 6.43
N MET A 16 -4.17 8.85 6.52
CA MET A 16 -5.59 8.50 6.42
C MET A 16 -6.41 9.11 7.56
N ALA A 17 -5.88 9.09 8.79
CA ALA A 17 -6.54 9.68 9.96
C ALA A 17 -6.66 11.21 9.83
N ASP A 18 -5.61 11.89 9.37
CA ASP A 18 -5.65 13.33 9.09
C ASP A 18 -6.67 13.70 8.00
N ALA A 19 -6.96 12.75 7.09
CA ALA A 19 -7.91 12.90 6.00
C ALA A 19 -9.31 12.33 6.31
N ASP A 20 -9.56 11.83 7.53
CA ASP A 20 -10.82 11.19 7.95
C ASP A 20 -11.27 10.03 7.03
N LEU A 21 -10.33 9.13 6.70
CA LEU A 21 -10.55 7.98 5.80
C LEU A 21 -10.55 6.65 6.55
N ASP A 22 -11.63 5.86 6.36
CA ASP A 22 -11.75 4.51 6.92
C ASP A 22 -10.94 3.44 6.15
N ALA A 23 -10.64 3.70 4.88
CA ALA A 23 -9.87 2.80 4.03
C ALA A 23 -9.23 3.54 2.85
N LEU A 24 -8.12 2.99 2.37
CA LEU A 24 -7.42 3.43 1.17
C LEU A 24 -7.31 2.25 0.18
N ILE A 25 -7.67 2.49 -1.07
CA ILE A 25 -7.41 1.56 -2.19
C ILE A 25 -6.35 2.19 -3.07
N VAL A 26 -5.21 1.51 -3.21
CA VAL A 26 -4.12 1.93 -4.09
C VAL A 26 -4.04 1.00 -5.27
N SER A 27 -4.39 1.49 -6.45
CA SER A 27 -4.34 0.75 -7.70
C SER A 27 -3.09 1.10 -8.49
N GLY A 28 -2.34 0.08 -8.90
CA GLY A 28 -1.13 0.22 -9.69
C GLY A 28 -1.18 -0.61 -10.96
N SER A 29 -0.61 -0.06 -12.02
CA SER A 29 -0.39 -0.76 -13.29
C SER A 29 1.08 -0.71 -13.69
N GLU A 30 1.99 -0.58 -12.72
CA GLU A 30 3.40 -0.35 -13.00
C GLU A 30 4.01 -1.55 -13.77
N TYR A 31 4.50 -1.29 -14.98
CA TYR A 31 5.15 -2.27 -15.84
C TYR A 31 6.67 -2.09 -15.75
N SER A 32 7.36 -3.11 -15.22
CA SER A 32 8.82 -3.30 -15.19
C SER A 32 9.66 -2.16 -14.58
N GLY A 33 10.30 -2.44 -13.43
CA GLY A 33 11.42 -1.64 -12.90
C GLY A 33 11.06 -0.43 -12.04
N PHE A 34 9.78 -0.11 -11.86
CA PHE A 34 9.34 0.98 -10.97
C PHE A 34 8.94 0.46 -9.59
N GLU A 35 9.52 1.04 -8.54
CA GLU A 35 9.05 0.92 -7.15
C GLU A 35 7.77 1.72 -6.98
N GLY A 36 6.69 1.14 -7.46
CA GLY A 36 5.38 1.75 -7.51
C GLY A 36 4.65 1.80 -6.18
N SER A 37 3.46 2.39 -6.19
CA SER A 37 2.62 2.56 -5.00
C SER A 37 2.18 1.20 -4.41
N VAL A 38 1.89 0.21 -5.27
CA VAL A 38 1.60 -1.17 -4.86
C VAL A 38 2.82 -1.83 -4.23
N THR A 39 4.01 -1.69 -4.84
CA THR A 39 5.26 -2.26 -4.30
C THR A 39 5.66 -1.60 -2.99
N TYR A 40 5.48 -0.30 -2.85
CA TYR A 40 5.74 0.41 -1.60
C TYR A 40 4.91 -0.17 -0.46
N LEU A 41 3.62 -0.40 -0.70
CA LEU A 41 2.69 -0.88 0.31
C LEU A 41 2.75 -2.39 0.56
N SER A 42 3.16 -3.22 -0.39
CA SER A 42 3.07 -4.68 -0.23
C SER A 42 4.40 -5.42 -0.38
N GLY A 43 5.43 -4.74 -0.88
CA GLY A 43 6.64 -5.40 -1.40
C GLY A 43 6.41 -6.21 -2.68
N PHE A 44 5.17 -6.31 -3.16
CA PHE A 44 4.83 -7.05 -4.38
C PHE A 44 5.28 -6.28 -5.61
N GLN A 45 6.12 -6.89 -6.45
CA GLN A 45 6.48 -6.35 -7.76
C GLN A 45 5.48 -6.82 -8.81
N ILE A 46 4.85 -5.86 -9.49
CA ILE A 46 3.93 -6.14 -10.59
C ILE A 46 4.73 -6.59 -11.81
N VAL A 47 4.44 -7.79 -12.31
CA VAL A 47 5.15 -8.36 -13.47
C VAL A 47 4.31 -8.35 -14.76
N HIS A 48 2.98 -8.44 -14.67
CA HIS A 48 2.17 -8.65 -15.88
C HIS A 48 0.70 -8.16 -15.85
N ARG A 49 0.19 -7.61 -14.73
CA ARG A 49 -1.24 -7.25 -14.58
C ARG A 49 -1.47 -6.11 -13.58
N TYR A 50 -2.62 -5.44 -13.69
CA TYR A 50 -3.13 -4.53 -12.66
C TYR A 50 -3.16 -5.21 -11.28
N ALA A 51 -2.77 -4.46 -10.27
CA ALA A 51 -2.87 -4.87 -8.89
C ALA A 51 -3.45 -3.71 -8.07
N TYR A 52 -4.02 -4.04 -6.92
CA TYR A 52 -4.42 -3.06 -5.93
C TYR A 52 -4.05 -3.57 -4.54
N VAL A 53 -3.87 -2.62 -3.62
CA VAL A 53 -3.71 -2.88 -2.19
C VAL A 53 -4.83 -2.17 -1.45
N VAL A 54 -5.47 -2.87 -0.52
CA VAL A 54 -6.45 -2.29 0.40
C VAL A 54 -5.80 -2.09 1.75
N VAL A 55 -5.74 -0.83 2.20
CA VAL A 55 -5.26 -0.46 3.54
C VAL A 55 -6.47 -0.01 4.36
N PRO A 56 -7.03 -0.86 5.25
CA PRO A 56 -8.08 -0.44 6.17
C PRO A 56 -7.51 0.46 7.26
N ALA A 57 -8.33 1.27 7.96
CA ALA A 57 -7.90 2.13 9.07
C ALA A 57 -7.41 1.34 10.31
N ASP A 58 -7.85 0.09 10.46
CA ASP A 58 -7.31 -0.89 11.42
C ASP A 58 -7.18 -2.28 10.78
N GLY A 59 -6.27 -3.13 11.28
CA GLY A 59 -6.04 -4.49 10.77
C GLY A 59 -5.02 -4.61 9.63
N GLU A 60 -4.93 -5.81 9.04
CA GLU A 60 -3.90 -6.15 8.05
C GLU A 60 -4.32 -5.77 6.61
N PRO A 61 -3.44 -5.10 5.84
CA PRO A 61 -3.68 -4.83 4.41
C PRO A 61 -3.84 -6.08 3.55
N GLN A 62 -4.58 -5.96 2.45
CA GLN A 62 -4.91 -7.04 1.50
C GLN A 62 -4.44 -6.73 0.08
#